data_AF-A0A2E8RYL1-F1
#
_entry.id   AF-A0A2E8RYL1-F1
#
_cell.length_a   1.000
_cell.length_b   1.000
_cell.length_c   1.000
_cell.angle_alpha   90.00
_cell.angle_beta   90.00
_cell.angle_gamma   90.00
#
_symmetry.space_group_name_H-M   'P 1'
#
loop_
_entity.id
_entity.type
_entity.pdbx_description
1 polymer ?
#
loop_
_entity_poly.entity_id
_entity_poly.type
_entity_poly.pdbx_seq_one_letter_code
_entity_poly.pdbx_strand_id
1 'polypeptide(L)'
;MHIHRLLVLVVALGFLSIACGGDENHDGHDHGTTQTDTGNTGVDVATEDVATEDAGTEEDTTETVVSYALHVQPILETYCAGCHSDANMGGHNITSNYDDSFLDSTSCPGESMGACSVTLSIDGSMPPGNPKVTAEEIAIMQAWVDGGMQP
;
A
#
# COMPACT_ATOMS: atom_id res chain seq x y z
N MET A 1 -4.55 -27.10 -49.41
CA MET A 1 -4.00 -28.47 -49.53
C MET A 1 -2.62 -28.48 -48.89
N HIS A 2 -2.39 -29.42 -47.94
CA HIS A 2 -1.14 -29.73 -47.19
C HIS A 2 -0.71 -28.66 -46.16
N ILE A 3 -0.92 -28.76 -44.84
CA ILE A 3 -0.66 -29.82 -43.84
C ILE A 3 0.76 -30.38 -43.94
N HIS A 4 1.65 -30.06 -42.97
CA HIS A 4 2.71 -30.88 -42.35
C HIS A 4 3.19 -30.11 -41.08
N ARG A 5 2.69 -30.45 -39.88
CA ARG A 5 3.31 -31.40 -38.92
C ARG A 5 4.72 -30.98 -38.47
N LEU A 6 4.84 -30.38 -37.28
CA LEU A 6 5.21 -31.04 -36.02
C LEU A 6 6.71 -31.39 -35.96
N LEU A 7 7.48 -30.64 -35.15
CA LEU A 7 8.66 -31.16 -34.47
C LEU A 7 8.75 -30.53 -33.06
N VAL A 8 8.33 -31.32 -32.08
CA VAL A 8 8.60 -31.12 -30.65
C VAL A 8 9.84 -31.98 -30.32
N LEU A 9 10.86 -31.38 -29.70
CA LEU A 9 11.98 -32.05 -29.03
C LEU A 9 12.67 -30.99 -28.13
N VAL A 10 12.20 -30.81 -26.89
CA VAL A 10 12.79 -31.37 -25.66
C VAL A 10 14.31 -31.14 -25.59
N VAL A 11 14.71 -30.07 -24.91
CA VAL A 11 16.07 -29.92 -24.35
C VAL A 11 15.94 -29.93 -22.82
N ALA A 12 16.83 -30.72 -22.23
CA ALA A 12 16.75 -31.28 -20.92
C ALA A 12 17.07 -30.31 -19.77
N LEU A 13 16.40 -30.57 -18.65
CA LEU A 13 16.85 -30.57 -17.26
C LEU A 13 18.29 -30.08 -17.00
N GLY A 14 18.38 -29.05 -16.14
CA GLY A 14 19.57 -28.69 -15.39
C GLY A 14 19.21 -27.92 -14.14
N PHE A 15 18.75 -28.63 -13.09
CA PHE A 15 18.75 -28.11 -11.72
C PHE A 15 20.22 -27.98 -11.29
N LEU A 16 20.68 -26.76 -11.00
CA LEU A 16 21.88 -26.56 -10.20
C LEU A 16 21.56 -25.60 -9.06
N SER A 17 21.18 -26.20 -7.94
CA SER A 17 21.15 -25.56 -6.63
C SER A 17 22.56 -25.13 -6.26
N ILE A 18 22.80 -23.82 -6.17
CA ILE A 18 23.90 -23.27 -5.37
C ILE A 18 23.26 -22.70 -4.11
N ALA A 19 23.31 -23.50 -3.06
CA ALA A 19 23.17 -23.06 -1.68
C ALA A 19 24.58 -23.00 -1.07
N CYS A 20 24.97 -21.81 -0.63
CA CYS A 20 26.04 -21.52 0.32
C CYS A 20 25.52 -20.23 1.01
N GLY A 21 25.13 -20.19 2.28
CA GLY A 21 25.87 -20.61 3.46
C GLY A 21 26.54 -19.36 4.05
N GLY A 22 25.99 -18.81 5.14
CA GLY A 22 26.53 -17.63 5.82
C GLY A 22 25.66 -17.19 7.00
N ASP A 23 25.94 -17.78 8.16
CA ASP A 23 25.38 -17.54 9.50
C ASP A 23 26.36 -16.62 10.25
N GLU A 24 25.92 -15.45 10.72
CA GLU A 24 26.52 -14.79 11.88
C GLU A 24 25.58 -13.73 12.49
N ASN A 25 24.96 -14.15 13.61
CA ASN A 25 24.75 -13.42 14.85
C ASN A 25 25.02 -11.90 14.83
N HIS A 26 24.00 -11.09 15.14
CA HIS A 26 24.24 -9.82 15.80
C HIS A 26 23.41 -9.68 17.08
N ASP A 27 24.16 -9.27 18.10
CA ASP A 27 23.89 -9.24 19.51
C ASP A 27 22.61 -8.52 19.95
N GLY A 28 22.05 -9.05 21.03
CA GLY A 28 20.91 -8.48 21.72
C GLY A 28 21.17 -7.10 22.31
N HIS A 29 20.07 -6.35 22.39
CA HIS A 29 19.90 -5.35 23.43
C HIS A 29 18.73 -5.77 24.31
N ASP A 30 19.12 -6.32 25.46
CA ASP A 30 18.34 -6.37 26.69
C ASP A 30 18.04 -4.93 27.15
N HIS A 31 16.76 -4.57 27.16
CA HIS A 31 16.26 -3.56 28.08
C HIS A 31 15.19 -4.21 28.94
N GLY A 32 15.68 -4.85 29.99
CA GLY A 32 14.87 -5.36 31.06
C GLY A 32 14.12 -4.28 31.83
N THR A 33 13.08 -4.79 32.49
CA THR A 33 12.46 -4.33 33.72
C THR A 33 11.36 -3.28 33.61
N THR A 34 10.15 -3.82 33.67
CA THR A 34 9.00 -3.35 34.44
C THR A 34 9.37 -2.39 35.57
N GLN A 35 8.79 -1.19 35.53
CA GLN A 35 8.51 -0.44 36.75
C GLN A 35 7.07 0.09 36.68
N THR A 36 6.16 -0.70 37.24
CA THR A 36 4.92 -0.21 37.82
C THR A 36 5.27 0.74 38.95
N ASP A 37 4.85 1.99 38.85
CA ASP A 37 4.69 2.85 40.03
C ASP A 37 3.27 3.39 40.12
N THR A 38 2.55 2.72 41.01
CA THR A 38 1.63 3.23 42.05
C THR A 38 1.07 4.64 41.87
N GLY A 39 -0.27 4.69 41.85
CA GLY A 39 -1.07 5.89 41.71
C GLY A 39 -0.80 7.01 42.72
N ASN A 40 -0.87 8.24 42.22
CA ASN A 40 -1.00 9.43 43.03
C ASN A 40 -2.48 9.76 43.23
N THR A 41 -2.88 9.88 44.50
CA THR A 41 -4.19 10.38 44.94
C THR A 41 -4.14 11.91 45.01
N GLY A 42 -5.26 12.56 44.72
CA GLY A 42 -5.30 13.97 44.31
C GLY A 42 -5.40 15.04 45.41
N VAL A 43 -5.90 16.19 44.93
CA VAL A 43 -6.37 17.41 45.63
C VAL A 43 -5.20 18.31 46.13
N ASP A 44 -5.11 19.65 46.00
CA ASP A 44 -6.08 20.75 45.88
C ASP A 44 -5.46 22.06 45.27
N VAL A 45 -6.21 22.72 44.38
CA VAL A 45 -6.60 24.17 44.28
C VAL A 45 -5.65 25.33 44.68
N ALA A 46 -5.39 26.25 43.72
CA ALA A 46 -5.68 27.71 43.75
C ALA A 46 -5.15 28.36 42.44
N THR A 47 -5.98 28.60 41.42
CA THR A 47 -6.53 29.93 41.03
C THR A 47 -5.65 31.14 41.36
N GLU A 48 -5.03 31.72 40.33
CA GLU A 48 -4.90 33.16 40.12
C GLU A 48 -5.06 33.42 38.61
N ASP A 49 -5.75 34.52 38.31
CA ASP A 49 -6.33 34.97 37.04
C ASP A 49 -5.27 35.36 35.98
N VAL A 50 -5.66 35.34 34.70
CA VAL A 50 -5.43 36.37 33.66
C VAL A 50 -5.12 35.78 32.27
N ALA A 51 -5.88 36.34 31.32
CA ALA A 51 -5.68 36.39 29.87
C ALA A 51 -6.16 35.19 29.04
N THR A 52 -7.43 35.33 28.65
CA THR A 52 -7.90 35.01 27.30
C THR A 52 -6.95 35.60 26.26
N GLU A 53 -6.23 34.71 25.58
CA GLU A 53 -5.79 34.90 24.20
C GLU A 53 -6.36 33.66 23.47
N ASP A 54 -7.57 33.74 22.92
CA ASP A 54 -7.80 34.12 21.51
C ASP A 54 -6.51 34.42 20.73
N ALA A 55 -5.67 33.40 20.60
CA ALA A 55 -4.83 33.25 19.44
C ALA A 55 -5.48 32.14 18.63
N GLY A 56 -6.23 32.55 17.59
CA GLY A 56 -6.55 31.65 16.50
C GLY A 56 -5.25 31.00 16.05
N THR A 57 -5.12 29.71 16.35
CA THR A 57 -4.19 28.85 15.64
C THR A 57 -4.66 28.88 14.20
N GLU A 58 -4.01 29.74 13.41
CA GLU A 58 -3.87 29.51 11.98
C GLU A 58 -3.19 28.15 11.88
N GLU A 59 -4.02 27.10 11.85
CA GLU A 59 -3.61 25.77 11.43
C GLU A 59 -3.19 25.98 9.98
N ASP A 60 -1.89 26.15 9.77
CA ASP A 60 -1.24 25.91 8.50
C ASP A 60 -1.47 24.43 8.19
N THR A 61 -2.67 24.13 7.71
CA THR A 61 -3.03 22.83 7.15
C THR A 61 -2.31 22.75 5.83
N THR A 62 -1.00 22.54 5.87
CA THR A 62 -0.34 21.80 4.80
C THR A 62 -0.99 20.43 4.82
N GLU A 63 -2.11 20.28 4.11
CA GLU A 63 -2.65 18.96 3.82
C GLU A 63 -1.51 18.17 3.20
N THR A 64 -1.08 17.13 3.90
CA THR A 64 -0.07 16.22 3.39
C THR A 64 -0.68 15.55 2.16
N VAL A 65 -0.30 16.06 0.98
CA VAL A 65 -0.84 15.59 -0.29
C VAL A 65 -0.45 14.12 -0.45
N VAL A 66 -1.46 13.24 -0.51
CA VAL A 66 -1.24 11.83 -0.81
C VAL A 66 -0.80 11.72 -2.28
N SER A 67 0.31 11.03 -2.48
CA SER A 67 1.04 10.93 -3.75
C SER A 67 1.17 9.48 -4.18
N TYR A 68 1.16 9.23 -5.49
CA TYR A 68 1.26 7.89 -6.05
C TYR A 68 2.58 7.22 -5.62
N ALA A 69 3.73 7.84 -5.91
CA ALA A 69 5.03 7.23 -5.66
C ALA A 69 5.30 6.96 -4.17
N LEU A 70 4.84 7.85 -3.27
CA LEU A 70 5.15 7.74 -1.85
C LEU A 70 4.17 6.88 -1.06
N HIS A 71 2.90 6.84 -1.46
CA HIS A 71 1.85 6.26 -0.63
C HIS A 71 1.08 5.14 -1.33
N VAL A 72 0.70 5.33 -2.59
CA VAL A 72 -0.22 4.39 -3.28
C VAL A 72 0.54 3.26 -3.97
N GLN A 73 1.65 3.56 -4.64
CA GLN A 73 2.45 2.56 -5.36
C GLN A 73 2.87 1.39 -4.46
N PRO A 74 3.37 1.58 -3.22
CA PRO A 74 3.71 0.45 -2.35
C PRO A 74 2.53 -0.46 -2.01
N ILE A 75 1.32 0.10 -1.90
CA ILE A 75 0.09 -0.65 -1.67
C ILE A 75 -0.23 -1.48 -2.93
N LEU A 76 -0.21 -0.84 -4.10
CA LEU A 76 -0.47 -1.51 -5.37
C LEU A 76 0.56 -2.62 -5.67
N GLU A 77 1.83 -2.40 -5.34
CA GLU A 77 2.88 -3.42 -5.45
C GLU A 77 2.62 -4.62 -4.54
N THR A 78 2.18 -4.37 -3.32
CA THR A 78 1.92 -5.41 -2.32
C THR A 78 0.72 -6.28 -2.70
N TYR A 79 -0.38 -5.68 -3.17
CA TYR A 79 -1.65 -6.39 -3.35
C TYR A 79 -2.00 -6.69 -4.81
N CYS A 80 -1.50 -5.92 -5.78
CA CYS A 80 -1.95 -5.99 -7.17
C CYS A 80 -0.91 -6.57 -8.14
N ALA A 81 0.39 -6.34 -7.91
CA ALA A 81 1.45 -6.65 -8.88
C ALA A 81 1.55 -8.15 -9.25
N GLY A 82 1.14 -9.05 -8.36
CA GLY A 82 1.14 -10.49 -8.62
C GLY A 82 0.22 -10.92 -9.77
N CYS A 83 -0.79 -10.11 -10.11
CA CYS A 83 -1.76 -10.42 -11.17
C CYS A 83 -1.93 -9.28 -12.18
N HIS A 84 -1.73 -8.02 -11.79
CA HIS A 84 -1.83 -6.84 -12.65
C HIS A 84 -0.43 -6.28 -12.97
N SER A 85 0.17 -6.81 -14.04
CA SER A 85 1.48 -6.39 -14.55
C SER A 85 1.44 -6.32 -16.08
N ASP A 86 2.48 -5.76 -16.70
CA ASP A 86 2.53 -5.54 -18.17
C ASP A 86 2.26 -6.80 -19.01
N ALA A 87 2.54 -7.98 -18.46
CA ALA A 87 2.37 -9.26 -19.15
C ALA A 87 1.03 -9.96 -18.84
N ASN A 88 0.20 -9.42 -17.94
CA ASN A 88 -0.93 -10.14 -17.35
C ASN A 88 -2.21 -9.29 -17.32
N MET A 89 -3.37 -9.94 -17.26
CA MET A 89 -4.71 -9.31 -17.10
C MET A 89 -5.05 -8.13 -18.03
N GLY A 90 -4.53 -8.09 -19.26
CA GLY A 90 -4.87 -7.07 -20.25
C GLY A 90 -3.77 -6.06 -20.54
N GLY A 91 -2.59 -6.21 -19.94
CA GLY A 91 -1.40 -5.47 -20.31
C GLY A 91 -1.35 -4.03 -19.79
N HIS A 92 -1.99 -3.79 -18.64
CA HIS A 92 -1.85 -2.55 -17.88
C HIS A 92 -1.13 -2.86 -16.57
N ASN A 93 -0.31 -1.93 -16.12
CA ASN A 93 0.53 -2.06 -14.95
C ASN A 93 0.45 -0.78 -14.10
N ILE A 94 -0.69 -0.59 -13.44
CA ILE A 94 -0.88 0.50 -12.48
C ILE A 94 0.09 0.43 -11.29
N THR A 95 0.81 -0.69 -11.12
CA THR A 95 1.81 -0.84 -10.03
C THR A 95 3.17 -0.22 -10.39
N SER A 96 3.47 -0.07 -11.69
CA SER A 96 4.77 0.43 -12.16
C SER A 96 4.65 1.60 -13.14
N ASN A 97 3.46 1.86 -13.67
CA ASN A 97 3.17 2.96 -14.57
C ASN A 97 2.03 3.82 -14.00
N TYR A 98 2.38 4.99 -13.49
CA TYR A 98 1.42 5.96 -12.95
C TYR A 98 0.34 6.35 -13.97
N ASP A 99 0.71 6.54 -15.24
CA ASP A 99 -0.22 6.98 -16.29
C ASP A 99 -1.36 5.98 -16.51
N ASP A 100 -1.15 4.69 -16.21
CA ASP A 100 -2.18 3.66 -16.34
C ASP A 100 -3.35 3.88 -15.36
N SER A 101 -3.13 4.64 -14.28
CA SER A 101 -4.16 5.00 -13.29
C SER A 101 -5.30 5.83 -13.90
N PHE A 102 -5.04 6.51 -15.02
CA PHE A 102 -6.00 7.38 -15.70
C PHE A 102 -6.71 6.70 -16.86
N LEU A 103 -6.33 5.47 -17.22
CA LEU A 103 -7.02 4.72 -18.25
C LEU A 103 -8.45 4.39 -17.81
N ASP A 104 -9.36 4.26 -18.76
CA ASP A 104 -10.74 3.84 -18.48
C ASP A 104 -10.78 2.40 -17.97
N SER A 105 -11.51 2.18 -16.87
CA SER A 105 -11.74 0.83 -16.36
C SER A 105 -12.86 0.12 -17.10
N THR A 106 -12.58 -1.11 -17.51
CA THR A 106 -13.60 -2.03 -18.07
C THR A 106 -14.43 -2.71 -16.98
N SER A 107 -13.89 -2.82 -15.76
CA SER A 107 -14.58 -3.43 -14.61
C SER A 107 -15.47 -2.45 -13.87
N CYS A 108 -15.12 -1.16 -13.88
CA CYS A 108 -15.89 -0.07 -13.30
C CYS A 108 -16.20 0.97 -14.40
N PRO A 109 -17.26 0.80 -15.20
CA PRO A 109 -17.56 1.70 -16.30
C PRO A 109 -17.76 3.15 -15.82
N GLY A 110 -17.00 4.09 -16.40
CA GLY A 110 -17.04 5.51 -16.04
C GLY A 110 -16.04 5.92 -14.96
N GLU A 111 -15.26 4.99 -14.44
CA GLU A 111 -14.15 5.25 -13.51
C GLU A 111 -12.80 5.03 -14.21
N SER A 112 -11.78 5.73 -13.72
CA SER A 112 -10.40 5.41 -14.09
C SER A 112 -9.95 4.12 -13.41
N MET A 113 -8.87 3.51 -13.88
CA MET A 113 -8.27 2.33 -13.25
C MET A 113 -7.86 2.61 -11.79
N GLY A 114 -7.37 3.81 -11.47
CA GLY A 114 -7.04 4.24 -10.11
C GLY A 114 -8.28 4.32 -9.21
N ALA A 115 -9.39 4.88 -9.69
CA ALA A 115 -10.64 4.92 -8.91
C ALA A 115 -11.24 3.50 -8.76
N CYS A 116 -11.23 2.71 -9.83
CA CYS A 116 -11.76 1.36 -9.81
C CYS A 116 -10.97 0.43 -8.87
N SER A 117 -9.65 0.63 -8.72
CA SER A 117 -8.85 -0.16 -7.78
C SER A 117 -9.32 0.04 -6.33
N VAL A 118 -9.76 1.25 -5.97
CA VAL A 118 -10.37 1.55 -4.67
C VAL A 118 -11.73 0.89 -4.54
N THR A 119 -12.61 1.05 -5.54
CA THR A 119 -13.94 0.44 -5.58
C THR A 119 -13.88 -1.08 -5.37
N LEU A 120 -13.01 -1.78 -6.12
CA LEU A 120 -12.85 -3.23 -6.04
C LEU A 120 -12.11 -3.69 -4.76
N SER A 121 -11.33 -2.81 -4.13
CA SER A 121 -10.72 -3.10 -2.82
C SER A 121 -11.76 -2.99 -1.70
N ILE A 122 -12.65 -1.99 -1.77
CA ILE A 122 -13.76 -1.80 -0.81
C ILE A 122 -14.76 -2.95 -0.89
N ASP A 123 -15.14 -3.38 -2.11
CA ASP A 123 -16.06 -4.50 -2.28
C ASP A 123 -15.44 -5.86 -1.92
N GLY A 124 -14.10 -5.91 -1.81
CA GLY A 124 -13.33 -7.09 -1.43
C GLY A 124 -13.17 -8.11 -2.54
N SER A 125 -13.51 -7.81 -3.79
CA SER A 125 -13.28 -8.66 -4.96
C SER A 125 -11.80 -8.67 -5.36
N MET A 126 -11.09 -7.57 -5.13
CA MET A 126 -9.65 -7.44 -5.37
C MET A 126 -8.86 -7.11 -4.08
N PRO A 127 -7.71 -7.75 -3.85
CA PRO A 127 -7.22 -8.94 -4.58
C PRO A 127 -8.09 -10.17 -4.29
N PRO A 128 -8.18 -11.16 -5.20
CA PRO A 128 -8.90 -12.40 -4.93
C PRO A 128 -8.24 -13.19 -3.81
N GLY A 129 -9.02 -13.74 -2.89
CA GLY A 129 -8.48 -14.46 -1.72
C GLY A 129 -7.87 -13.52 -0.68
N ASN A 130 -6.79 -13.95 -0.03
CA ASN A 130 -6.11 -13.23 1.05
C ASN A 130 -4.61 -13.07 0.73
N PRO A 131 -3.94 -12.04 1.30
CA PRO A 131 -4.51 -11.00 2.18
C PRO A 131 -5.35 -9.97 1.41
N LYS A 132 -6.28 -9.31 2.11
CA LYS A 132 -7.02 -8.15 1.59
C LYS A 132 -6.27 -6.87 1.90
N VAL A 133 -6.50 -5.83 1.10
CA VAL A 133 -6.07 -4.47 1.41
C VAL A 133 -6.73 -4.04 2.72
N THR A 134 -5.96 -3.48 3.65
CA THR A 134 -6.49 -3.03 4.94
C THR A 134 -7.38 -1.80 4.78
N ALA A 135 -8.22 -1.52 5.77
CA ALA A 135 -9.08 -0.33 5.73
C ALA A 135 -8.26 0.97 5.70
N GLU A 136 -7.13 0.99 6.40
CA GLU A 136 -6.19 2.11 6.44
C GLU A 136 -5.53 2.35 5.07
N GLU A 137 -5.10 1.28 4.40
CA GLU A 137 -4.52 1.37 3.06
C GLU A 137 -5.57 1.77 2.00
N ILE A 138 -6.79 1.27 2.11
CA ILE A 138 -7.91 1.71 1.26
C ILE A 138 -8.17 3.21 1.45
N ALA A 139 -8.11 3.71 2.69
CA ALA A 139 -8.28 5.14 2.96
C ALA A 139 -7.17 5.98 2.30
N ILE A 140 -5.93 5.49 2.27
CA ILE A 140 -4.83 6.15 1.54
C ILE A 140 -5.13 6.19 0.04
N MET A 141 -5.53 5.07 -0.56
CA MET A 141 -5.84 5.03 -1.99
C MET A 141 -7.04 5.93 -2.32
N GLN A 142 -8.08 5.96 -1.48
CA GLN A 142 -9.23 6.85 -1.64
C GLN A 142 -8.83 8.33 -1.56
N ALA A 143 -8.04 8.72 -0.56
CA ALA A 143 -7.55 10.09 -0.41
C ALA A 143 -6.72 10.54 -1.62
N TRP A 144 -5.94 9.62 -2.20
CA TRP A 144 -5.21 9.90 -3.44
C TRP A 144 -6.15 10.12 -4.63
N VAL A 145 -7.17 9.29 -4.82
CA VAL A 145 -8.18 9.48 -5.88
C VAL A 145 -8.93 10.81 -5.70
N ASP A 146 -9.36 11.12 -4.48
CA ASP A 146 -10.07 12.36 -4.15
C ASP A 146 -9.19 13.60 -4.33
N GLY A 147 -7.88 13.46 -4.05
CA GLY A 147 -6.85 14.48 -4.28
C GLY A 147 -6.45 14.67 -5.75
N GLY A 148 -7.13 14.02 -6.69
CA GLY A 148 -6.86 14.12 -8.12
C GLY A 148 -5.70 13.26 -8.61
N MET A 149 -5.43 12.16 -7.92
CA MET A 149 -4.39 11.17 -8.24
C MET A 149 -3.02 11.81 -8.45
N GLN A 150 -2.48 12.51 -7.44
CA GLN A 150 -1.17 13.17 -7.55
C GLN A 150 -0.02 12.17 -7.78
N PRO A 151 1.04 12.51 -8.53
CA PRO A 151 2.14 11.60 -8.85
C PRO A 151 2.96 11.15 -7.62
#